data_AF-A0A8I6YP40-F1
#
_entry.id   AF-A0A8I6YP40-F1
#
_cell.length_a   1.000
_cell.length_b   1.000
_cell.length_c   1.000
_cell.angle_alpha   90.00
_cell.angle_beta   90.00
_cell.angle_gamma   90.00
#
_symmetry.space_group_name_H-M   'P 1'
#
loop_
_entity.id
_entity.type
_entity.pdbx_description
1 polymer ?
#
loop_
_entity_poly.entity_id
_entity_poly.type
_entity_poly.pdbx_seq_one_letter_code
_entity_poly.pdbx_strand_id
1 'polypeptide(L)'
;MATARGTGPGRQDEDIRQSRLLTRRINYRRDKLLHDAWEVSELFAPHLAILAFPAAGNPVLFGSPTLHSVLRSFLAGADDGTETAAEAAARVAAMRREAGWFEALVSQEQARLHAVACKVKAAQEEQGREHWWEVDVDALGEAELPEFATALDALRADVLRRLAMLAEARKPPRRQ
;
A
#
# COMPACT_ATOMS: atom_id res chain seq x y z
N MET A 1 60.80 24.74 -11.60
CA MET A 1 59.38 25.05 -11.36
C MET A 1 58.53 24.00 -12.05
N ALA A 2 58.01 23.03 -11.30
CA ALA A 2 57.15 21.98 -11.82
C ALA A 2 55.69 22.42 -11.68
N THR A 3 55.00 22.67 -12.80
CA THR A 3 53.58 23.03 -12.80
C THR A 3 52.74 21.77 -12.59
N ALA A 4 51.90 21.82 -11.56
CA ALA A 4 50.93 20.79 -11.23
C ALA A 4 49.97 20.59 -12.42
N ARG A 5 49.90 19.36 -12.95
CA ARG A 5 48.85 18.97 -13.89
C ARG A 5 47.53 18.93 -13.12
N GLY A 6 46.70 19.94 -13.32
CA GLY A 6 45.33 19.96 -12.81
C GLY A 6 44.55 18.75 -13.31
N THR A 7 43.94 18.03 -12.38
CA THR A 7 42.88 17.06 -12.64
C THR A 7 41.74 17.76 -13.38
N GLY A 8 41.55 17.41 -14.65
CA GLY A 8 40.56 18.04 -15.51
C GLY A 8 39.11 17.72 -15.10
N PRO A 9 38.13 18.61 -15.40
CA PRO A 9 36.71 18.46 -15.07
C PRO A 9 36.09 17.13 -15.54
N GLY A 10 36.56 16.59 -16.67
CA GLY A 10 36.01 15.36 -17.26
C GLY A 10 36.20 14.10 -16.42
N ARG A 11 37.24 14.03 -15.57
CA ARG A 11 37.49 12.86 -14.72
C ARG A 11 36.51 12.78 -13.54
N GLN A 12 36.16 13.92 -12.96
CA GLN A 12 35.16 13.99 -11.89
C GLN A 12 33.76 13.66 -12.39
N ASP A 13 33.39 14.14 -13.59
CA ASP A 13 32.09 13.82 -14.19
C ASP A 13 31.96 12.32 -14.51
N GLU A 14 33.04 11.67 -14.90
CA GLU A 14 33.07 10.24 -15.20
C GLU A 14 32.99 9.39 -13.92
N ASP A 15 33.70 9.77 -12.85
CA ASP A 15 33.60 9.13 -11.54
C ASP A 15 32.18 9.28 -10.95
N ILE A 16 31.55 10.45 -11.10
CA ILE A 16 30.15 10.69 -10.69
C ILE A 16 29.19 9.80 -11.49
N ARG A 17 29.39 9.67 -12.80
CA ARG A 17 28.58 8.76 -13.64
C ARG A 17 28.77 7.30 -13.22
N GLN A 18 30.01 6.85 -13.01
CA GLN A 18 30.32 5.48 -12.59
C GLN A 18 29.73 5.15 -11.21
N SER A 19 29.84 6.07 -10.24
CA SER A 19 29.20 5.95 -8.92
C SER A 19 27.68 5.79 -9.01
N ARG A 20 27.03 6.60 -9.86
CA ARG A 20 25.57 6.50 -10.08
C ARG A 20 25.17 5.17 -10.71
N LEU A 21 25.95 4.66 -11.67
CA LEU A 21 25.71 3.36 -12.30
C LEU A 21 25.88 2.20 -11.31
N LEU A 22 26.92 2.25 -10.47
CA LEU A 22 27.17 1.27 -9.42
C LEU A 22 26.02 1.25 -8.39
N THR A 23 25.57 2.43 -7.96
CA THR A 23 24.43 2.58 -7.03
C THR A 23 23.15 1.99 -7.64
N ARG A 24 22.84 2.29 -8.90
CA ARG A 24 21.68 1.71 -9.60
C ARG A 24 21.75 0.19 -9.66
N ARG A 25 22.93 -0.36 -9.95
CA ARG A 25 23.13 -1.81 -10.04
C ARG A 25 22.96 -2.49 -8.67
N ILE A 26 23.47 -1.88 -7.60
CA ILE A 26 23.28 -2.37 -6.23
C ILE A 26 21.79 -2.39 -5.88
N ASN A 27 21.06 -1.30 -6.15
CA ASN A 27 19.62 -1.24 -5.87
C ASN A 27 18.83 -2.29 -6.67
N TYR A 28 19.09 -2.43 -7.96
CA TYR A 28 18.45 -3.45 -8.79
C TYR A 28 18.70 -4.87 -8.25
N ARG A 29 19.94 -5.18 -7.86
CA ARG A 29 20.28 -6.50 -7.31
C ARG A 29 19.69 -6.73 -5.93
N ARG A 30 19.62 -5.70 -5.09
CA ARG A 30 18.91 -5.73 -3.80
C ARG A 30 17.45 -6.07 -4.01
N ASP A 31 16.75 -5.31 -4.86
CA ASP A 31 15.31 -5.46 -5.05
C ASP A 31 14.98 -6.85 -5.61
N LYS A 32 15.80 -7.33 -6.56
CA LYS A 32 15.68 -8.69 -7.07
C LYS A 32 15.94 -9.75 -5.99
N LEU A 33 17.00 -9.61 -5.19
CA LEU A 33 17.30 -10.56 -4.11
C LEU A 33 16.18 -10.60 -3.06
N LEU A 34 15.60 -9.46 -2.71
CA LEU A 34 14.46 -9.37 -1.78
C LEU A 34 13.23 -10.06 -2.36
N HIS A 35 12.98 -9.90 -3.66
CA HIS A 35 11.88 -10.57 -4.34
C HIS A 35 12.08 -12.08 -4.37
N ASP A 36 13.25 -12.56 -4.80
CA ASP A 36 13.58 -13.99 -4.82
C ASP A 36 13.47 -14.59 -3.39
N ALA A 37 13.94 -13.88 -2.37
CA ALA A 37 13.86 -14.30 -0.97
C ALA A 37 12.40 -14.36 -0.46
N TRP A 38 11.56 -13.42 -0.89
CA TRP A 38 10.15 -13.41 -0.59
C TRP A 38 9.42 -14.58 -1.27
N GLU A 39 9.69 -14.84 -2.56
CA GLU A 39 9.12 -15.99 -3.28
C GLU A 39 9.51 -17.32 -2.62
N VAL A 40 10.79 -17.49 -2.29
CA VAL A 40 11.27 -18.68 -1.57
C VAL A 40 10.62 -18.79 -0.20
N SER A 41 10.47 -17.69 0.53
CA SER A 41 9.78 -17.66 1.82
C SER A 41 8.33 -18.12 1.70
N GLU A 42 7.61 -17.69 0.66
CA GLU A 42 6.20 -18.01 0.48
C GLU A 42 5.99 -19.45 0.01
N LEU A 43 6.85 -19.95 -0.88
CA LEU A 43 6.74 -21.29 -1.46
C LEU A 43 7.16 -22.42 -0.50
N PHE A 44 8.17 -22.19 0.34
CA PHE A 44 8.78 -23.26 1.13
C PHE A 44 8.67 -23.09 2.64
N ALA A 45 8.04 -22.00 3.12
CA ALA A 45 8.01 -21.60 4.53
C ALA A 45 9.36 -21.66 5.30
N PRO A 46 10.53 -21.34 4.69
CA PRO A 46 11.80 -21.39 5.40
C PRO A 46 11.90 -20.26 6.42
N HIS A 47 12.51 -20.58 7.56
CA HIS A 47 13.14 -19.60 8.43
C HIS A 47 14.33 -18.97 7.69
N LEU A 48 14.06 -17.93 6.89
CA LEU A 48 15.04 -17.29 6.02
C LEU A 48 15.41 -15.92 6.59
N ALA A 49 16.71 -15.62 6.63
CA ALA A 49 17.22 -14.29 6.96
C ALA A 49 18.28 -13.87 5.93
N ILE A 50 18.17 -12.65 5.42
CA ILE A 50 19.20 -12.00 4.61
C ILE A 50 19.64 -10.73 5.33
N LEU A 51 20.94 -10.66 5.57
CA LEU A 51 21.62 -9.50 6.11
C LEU A 51 22.78 -9.16 5.17
N ALA A 52 22.67 -8.07 4.42
CA ALA A 52 23.72 -7.62 3.52
C ALA A 52 24.05 -6.14 3.75
N PHE A 53 25.33 -5.83 3.91
CA PHE A 53 25.84 -4.47 4.06
C PHE A 53 26.53 -4.06 2.75
N PRO A 54 25.91 -3.25 1.88
CA PRO A 54 26.56 -2.79 0.67
C PRO A 54 27.69 -1.80 0.98
N ALA A 55 28.68 -1.70 0.10
CA ALA A 55 29.80 -0.75 0.25
C ALA A 55 29.36 0.72 0.27
N ALA A 56 28.18 1.02 -0.28
CA ALA A 56 27.51 2.31 -0.18
C ALA A 56 25.99 2.08 -0.14
N GLY A 57 25.28 2.84 0.70
CA GLY A 57 23.83 2.74 0.88
C GLY A 57 23.41 2.04 2.17
N ASN A 58 22.11 1.84 2.34
CA ASN A 58 21.54 1.23 3.55
C ASN A 58 21.67 -0.30 3.54
N PRO A 59 21.80 -0.93 4.71
CA PRO A 59 21.79 -2.38 4.83
C PRO A 59 20.48 -2.97 4.31
N VAL A 60 20.58 -4.15 3.73
CA VAL A 60 19.47 -4.96 3.26
C VAL A 60 19.14 -5.95 4.37
N LEU A 61 17.92 -5.83 4.90
CA LEU A 61 17.40 -6.65 5.99
C LEU A 61 16.16 -7.36 5.47
N PHE A 62 16.18 -8.68 5.46
CA PHE A 62 15.00 -9.50 5.21
C PHE A 62 14.96 -10.63 6.23
N GLY A 63 13.79 -10.93 6.75
CA GLY A 63 13.62 -12.13 7.53
C GLY A 63 12.19 -12.62 7.53
N SER A 64 12.04 -13.93 7.39
CA SER A 64 10.76 -14.63 7.45
C SER A 64 10.87 -15.74 8.49
N PRO A 65 9.98 -15.78 9.50
CA PRO A 65 8.86 -14.87 9.73
C PRO A 65 9.28 -13.47 10.20
N THR A 66 10.39 -13.33 10.91
CA THR A 66 11.04 -12.03 11.19
C THR A 66 12.56 -12.22 11.20
N LEU A 67 13.32 -11.17 10.86
CA LEU A 67 14.80 -11.24 10.90
C LEU A 67 15.29 -11.60 12.31
N HIS A 68 14.70 -10.99 13.33
CA HIS A 68 15.09 -11.17 14.72
C HIS A 68 14.85 -12.59 15.22
N SER A 69 13.69 -13.18 14.92
CA SER A 69 13.37 -14.56 15.34
C SER A 69 14.28 -15.58 14.67
N VAL A 70 14.63 -15.38 13.38
CA VAL A 70 15.55 -16.26 12.65
C VAL A 70 16.98 -16.11 13.19
N LEU A 71 17.50 -14.89 13.32
CA LEU A 71 18.84 -14.64 13.85
C LEU A 71 18.99 -15.18 15.28
N ARG A 72 17.98 -15.00 16.13
CA ARG A 72 18.00 -15.51 17.50
C ARG A 72 18.04 -17.04 17.54
N SER A 73 17.21 -17.71 16.74
CA SER A 73 17.21 -19.17 16.66
C SER A 73 18.55 -19.77 16.20
N PHE A 74 19.31 -19.00 15.41
CA PHE A 74 20.62 -19.41 14.90
C PHE A 74 21.78 -19.04 15.83
N LEU A 75 21.74 -17.88 16.49
CA LEU A 75 22.84 -17.32 17.28
C LEU A 75 22.75 -17.64 18.78
N ALA A 76 21.55 -17.74 19.33
CA ALA A 76 21.32 -18.09 20.73
C ALA A 76 20.76 -19.51 20.76
N GLY A 77 21.52 -20.46 21.30
CA GLY A 77 20.93 -21.71 21.75
C GLY A 77 19.72 -21.36 22.62
N ALA A 78 18.54 -21.83 22.21
CA ALA A 78 17.23 -21.38 22.69
C ALA A 78 17.22 -21.12 24.20
N ASP A 79 17.20 -19.85 24.59
CA ASP A 79 17.11 -19.44 25.99
C ASP A 79 15.63 -19.40 26.39
N ASP A 80 15.31 -19.94 27.56
CA ASP A 80 13.93 -20.12 28.05
C ASP A 80 13.28 -18.75 28.32
N GLY A 81 12.31 -18.39 27.49
CA GLY A 81 11.48 -17.20 27.68
C GLY A 81 11.35 -16.26 26.48
N THR A 82 11.87 -16.62 25.30
CA THR A 82 11.77 -15.75 24.12
C THR A 82 11.24 -16.44 22.85
N GLU A 83 10.41 -15.72 22.09
CA GLU A 83 9.71 -16.22 20.90
C GLU A 83 10.68 -16.80 19.86
N THR A 84 10.51 -18.08 19.56
CA THR A 84 11.28 -18.84 18.56
C THR A 84 10.83 -18.50 17.14
N ALA A 85 11.63 -18.89 16.13
CA ALA A 85 11.24 -18.73 14.73
C ALA A 85 9.94 -19.48 14.38
N ALA A 86 9.67 -20.61 15.04
CA ALA A 86 8.43 -21.37 14.85
C ALA A 86 7.21 -20.63 15.46
N GLU A 87 7.35 -20.09 16.67
CA GLU A 87 6.29 -19.32 17.33
C GLU A 87 5.99 -18.02 16.57
N ALA A 88 7.03 -17.30 16.13
CA ALA A 88 6.87 -16.12 15.28
C ALA A 88 6.17 -16.47 13.96
N ALA A 89 6.47 -17.64 13.37
CA ALA A 89 5.80 -18.10 12.16
C ALA A 89 4.32 -18.39 12.41
N ALA A 90 3.99 -19.04 13.52
CA ALA A 90 2.61 -19.32 13.90
C ALA A 90 1.81 -18.03 14.13
N ARG A 91 2.39 -17.04 14.81
CA ARG A 91 1.77 -15.72 15.03
C ARG A 91 1.55 -14.96 13.73
N VAL A 92 2.56 -14.88 12.86
CA VAL A 92 2.41 -14.24 11.54
C VAL A 92 1.36 -14.97 10.69
N ALA A 93 1.33 -16.30 10.72
CA ALA A 93 0.32 -17.08 10.00
C ALA A 93 -1.10 -16.87 10.55
N ALA A 94 -1.28 -16.66 11.86
CA ALA A 94 -2.56 -16.30 12.45
C ALA A 94 -3.03 -14.91 12.00
N MET A 95 -2.13 -13.91 12.05
CA MET A 95 -2.43 -12.56 11.58
C MET A 95 -2.79 -12.52 10.08
N ARG A 96 -2.10 -13.29 9.24
CA ARG A 96 -2.45 -13.41 7.81
C ARG A 96 -3.85 -14.00 7.61
N ARG A 97 -4.24 -14.99 8.41
CA ARG A 97 -5.59 -15.57 8.36
C ARG A 97 -6.67 -14.56 8.76
N GLU A 98 -6.44 -13.79 9.81
CA GLU A 98 -7.34 -12.71 10.22
C GLU A 98 -7.46 -11.63 9.13
N ALA A 99 -6.33 -11.20 8.56
CA ALA A 99 -6.34 -10.24 7.45
C ALA A 99 -7.11 -10.76 6.24
N GLY A 100 -6.89 -12.03 5.84
CA GLY A 100 -7.63 -12.66 4.76
C GLY A 100 -9.13 -12.76 5.03
N TRP A 101 -9.54 -12.97 6.29
CA TRP A 101 -10.96 -12.93 6.68
C TRP A 101 -11.57 -11.53 6.53
N PHE A 102 -10.87 -10.49 6.96
CA PHE A 102 -11.31 -9.10 6.75
C PHE A 102 -11.37 -8.73 5.26
N GLU A 103 -10.37 -9.11 4.47
CA GLU A 103 -10.35 -8.90 3.02
C GLU A 103 -11.53 -9.59 2.34
N ALA A 104 -11.86 -10.81 2.74
CA ALA A 104 -13.03 -11.53 2.23
C ALA A 104 -14.34 -10.81 2.58
N LEU A 105 -14.49 -10.33 3.82
CA LEU A 105 -15.66 -9.57 4.25
C LEU A 105 -15.80 -8.25 3.48
N VAL A 106 -14.70 -7.51 3.32
CA VAL A 106 -14.66 -6.27 2.53
C VAL A 106 -15.00 -6.55 1.06
N SER A 107 -14.45 -7.62 0.48
CA SER A 107 -14.72 -7.99 -0.91
C SER A 107 -16.18 -8.37 -1.13
N GLN A 108 -16.77 -9.11 -0.18
CA GLN A 108 -18.20 -9.44 -0.20
C GLN A 108 -19.05 -8.18 -0.14
N GLU A 109 -18.72 -7.24 0.75
CA GLU A 109 -19.48 -6.01 0.90
C GLU A 109 -19.34 -5.09 -0.33
N GLN A 110 -18.13 -4.98 -0.89
CA GLN A 110 -17.91 -4.28 -2.15
C GLN A 110 -18.71 -4.89 -3.30
N ALA A 111 -18.77 -6.23 -3.38
CA ALA A 111 -19.57 -6.91 -4.39
C ALA A 111 -21.06 -6.63 -4.23
N ARG A 112 -21.56 -6.59 -2.99
CA ARG A 112 -22.96 -6.22 -2.68
C ARG A 112 -23.26 -4.78 -3.12
N LEU A 113 -22.43 -3.81 -2.72
CA LEU A 113 -22.59 -2.40 -3.10
C LEU A 113 -22.49 -2.19 -4.61
N HIS A 114 -21.56 -2.88 -5.27
CA HIS A 114 -21.43 -2.86 -6.72
C HIS A 114 -22.68 -3.39 -7.41
N ALA A 115 -23.25 -4.49 -6.92
CA ALA A 115 -24.49 -5.03 -7.48
C ALA A 115 -25.66 -4.03 -7.36
N VAL A 116 -25.78 -3.34 -6.23
CA VAL A 116 -26.78 -2.26 -6.06
C VAL A 116 -26.52 -1.12 -7.04
N ALA A 117 -25.27 -0.67 -7.16
CA ALA A 117 -24.90 0.39 -8.10
C ALA A 117 -25.22 0.02 -9.56
N CYS A 118 -24.98 -1.23 -9.95
CA CYS A 118 -25.37 -1.73 -11.26
C CYS A 118 -26.89 -1.67 -11.48
N LYS A 119 -27.70 -2.04 -10.50
CA LYS A 119 -29.18 -1.96 -10.59
C LYS A 119 -29.67 -0.52 -10.70
N VAL A 120 -29.13 0.39 -9.87
CA VAL A 120 -29.46 1.83 -9.96
C VAL A 120 -29.11 2.36 -11.34
N LYS A 121 -27.94 2.00 -11.88
CA LYS A 121 -27.53 2.42 -13.22
C LYS A 121 -28.43 1.83 -14.32
N ALA A 122 -28.82 0.57 -14.21
CA ALA A 122 -29.75 -0.04 -15.16
C ALA A 122 -31.12 0.67 -15.15
N ALA A 123 -31.66 0.97 -13.96
CA ALA A 123 -32.89 1.73 -13.81
C ALA A 123 -32.76 3.16 -14.36
N GLN A 124 -31.59 3.80 -14.17
CA GLN A 124 -31.28 5.10 -14.74
C GLN A 124 -31.37 5.08 -16.28
N GLU A 125 -30.76 4.07 -16.91
CA GLU A 125 -30.77 3.88 -18.36
C GLU A 125 -32.18 3.57 -18.89
N GLU A 126 -32.93 2.70 -18.22
CA GLU A 126 -34.31 2.35 -18.59
C GLU A 126 -35.27 3.54 -18.51
N GLN A 127 -35.09 4.40 -17.50
CA GLN A 127 -35.91 5.59 -17.30
C GLN A 127 -35.41 6.82 -18.09
N GLY A 128 -34.28 6.71 -18.78
CA GLY A 128 -33.69 7.83 -19.53
C GLY A 128 -33.28 9.01 -18.64
N ARG A 129 -32.83 8.76 -17.41
CA ARG A 129 -32.42 9.80 -16.46
C ARG A 129 -30.97 10.24 -16.69
N GLU A 130 -30.70 11.54 -16.57
CA GLU A 130 -29.33 12.06 -16.72
C GLU A 130 -28.48 11.76 -15.48
N HIS A 131 -29.11 11.67 -14.32
CA HIS A 131 -28.41 11.48 -13.05
C HIS A 131 -28.96 10.29 -12.26
N TRP A 132 -28.06 9.56 -11.60
CA TRP A 132 -28.40 8.35 -10.84
C TRP A 132 -29.36 8.63 -9.67
N TRP A 133 -29.35 9.84 -9.10
CA TRP A 133 -30.24 10.25 -8.01
C TRP A 133 -31.66 10.62 -8.47
N GLU A 134 -31.92 10.64 -9.78
CA GLU A 134 -33.25 10.89 -10.36
C GLU A 134 -34.04 9.60 -10.65
N VAL A 135 -33.44 8.44 -10.36
CA VAL A 135 -34.07 7.14 -10.53
C VAL A 135 -35.28 7.03 -9.61
N ASP A 136 -36.40 6.57 -10.19
CA ASP A 136 -37.62 6.28 -9.43
C ASP A 136 -37.36 5.17 -8.40
N VAL A 137 -37.71 5.44 -7.15
CA VAL A 137 -37.55 4.51 -6.03
C VAL A 137 -38.43 3.28 -6.18
N ASP A 138 -39.57 3.40 -6.87
CA ASP A 138 -40.48 2.27 -7.11
C ASP A 138 -39.90 1.28 -8.14
N ALA A 139 -38.90 1.71 -8.93
CA ALA A 139 -38.15 0.84 -9.82
C ALA A 139 -36.96 0.14 -9.15
N LEU A 140 -36.62 0.53 -7.91
CA LEU A 140 -35.59 -0.12 -7.10
C LEU A 140 -36.25 -1.16 -6.18
N GLY A 141 -35.60 -2.31 -5.99
CA GLY A 141 -36.09 -3.31 -5.05
C GLY A 141 -35.82 -2.91 -3.60
N GLU A 142 -36.55 -3.52 -2.67
CA GLU A 142 -36.43 -3.26 -1.22
C GLU A 142 -34.99 -3.39 -0.70
N ALA A 143 -34.20 -4.29 -1.29
CA ALA A 143 -32.81 -4.52 -0.92
C ALA A 143 -31.86 -3.38 -1.34
N GLU A 144 -32.21 -2.61 -2.36
CA GLU A 144 -31.40 -1.50 -2.89
C GLU A 144 -31.69 -0.16 -2.19
N LEU A 145 -32.90 0.00 -1.65
CA LEU A 145 -33.36 1.27 -1.06
C LEU A 145 -32.49 1.80 0.08
N PRO A 146 -32.02 0.99 1.05
CA PRO A 146 -31.18 1.50 2.14
C PRO A 146 -29.85 2.10 1.64
N GLU A 147 -29.24 1.48 0.63
CA GLU A 147 -27.99 1.97 0.06
C GLU A 147 -28.22 3.20 -0.80
N PHE A 148 -29.31 3.23 -1.56
CA PHE A 148 -29.70 4.39 -2.33
C PHE A 148 -29.97 5.60 -1.42
N ALA A 149 -30.68 5.41 -0.31
CA ALA A 149 -30.91 6.45 0.69
C ALA A 149 -29.60 6.96 1.31
N THR A 150 -28.68 6.04 1.66
CA THR A 150 -27.36 6.38 2.18
C THR A 150 -26.56 7.20 1.17
N ALA A 151 -26.60 6.83 -0.11
CA ALA A 151 -25.95 7.57 -1.19
C ALA A 151 -26.55 8.98 -1.37
N LEU A 152 -27.86 9.13 -1.28
CA LEU A 152 -28.54 10.44 -1.33
C LEU A 152 -28.17 11.32 -0.13
N ASP A 153 -28.07 10.75 1.06
CA ASP A 153 -27.63 11.47 2.26
C ASP A 153 -26.17 11.94 2.13
N ALA A 154 -25.29 11.11 1.56
CA ALA A 154 -23.92 11.48 1.25
C ALA A 154 -23.87 12.62 0.21
N LEU A 155 -24.65 12.52 -0.87
CA LEU A 155 -24.77 13.57 -1.87
C LEU A 155 -25.24 14.90 -1.24
N ARG A 156 -26.26 14.85 -0.37
CA ARG A 156 -26.73 16.03 0.38
C ARG A 156 -25.62 16.64 1.22
N ALA A 157 -24.87 15.82 1.96
CA ALA A 157 -23.77 16.30 2.79
C ALA A 157 -22.67 16.97 1.93
N ASP A 158 -22.33 16.39 0.78
CA ASP A 158 -21.33 16.92 -0.14
C ASP A 158 -21.74 18.27 -0.74
N VAL A 159 -22.99 18.39 -1.17
CA VAL A 159 -23.56 19.65 -1.67
C VAL A 159 -23.50 20.74 -0.59
N LEU A 160 -23.92 20.43 0.64
CA LEU A 160 -23.86 21.37 1.76
C LEU A 160 -22.44 21.83 2.07
N ARG A 161 -21.47 20.90 2.09
CA ARG A 161 -20.05 21.25 2.28
C ARG A 161 -19.56 22.20 1.19
N ARG A 162 -19.94 21.97 -0.07
CA ARG A 162 -19.55 22.83 -1.19
C ARG A 162 -20.17 24.22 -1.11
N LEU A 163 -21.44 24.32 -0.71
CA LEU A 163 -22.10 25.60 -0.46
C LEU A 163 -21.41 26.39 0.65
N ALA A 164 -21.02 25.73 1.76
CA ALA A 164 -20.29 26.38 2.83
C ALA A 164 -18.93 26.93 2.35
N MET A 165 -18.17 26.15 1.57
CA MET A 165 -16.91 26.61 0.98
C MET A 165 -17.10 27.84 0.07
N LEU A 166 -18.13 27.83 -0.76
CA LEU A 166 -18.44 28.96 -1.64
C LEU A 166 -18.88 30.19 -0.84
N ALA A 167 -19.62 30.01 0.25
CA ALA A 167 -20.02 31.10 1.13
C ALA A 167 -18.82 31.73 1.85
N GLU A 168 -17.88 30.93 2.34
CA GLU A 168 -16.63 31.44 2.94
C GLU A 168 -15.75 32.16 1.92
N ALA A 169 -15.60 31.62 0.71
CA ALA A 169 -14.82 32.25 -0.36
C ALA A 169 -15.38 33.61 -0.81
N ARG A 170 -16.67 33.83 -0.58
CA ARG A 170 -17.39 35.05 -0.95
C ARG A 170 -17.37 36.12 0.15
N LYS A 171 -16.85 35.82 1.35
CA LYS A 171 -16.66 36.82 2.41
C LYS A 171 -15.50 37.75 2.02
N PRO A 172 -15.67 39.09 2.09
CA PRO A 172 -14.59 40.03 1.82
C PRO A 172 -13.44 39.82 2.82
N PRO A 173 -12.18 40.13 2.44
CA PRO A 173 -11.05 40.00 3.34
C PRO A 173 -11.31 40.80 4.61
N ARG A 174 -11.18 40.14 5.78
CA ARG A 174 -11.28 40.80 7.08
C ARG A 174 -10.20 41.89 7.12
N ARG A 175 -10.63 43.15 7.10
CA ARG A 175 -9.73 44.28 7.36
C ARG A 175 -9.23 44.13 8.79
N GLN A 176 -7.95 43.78 8.93
CA GLN A 176 -7.20 43.92 10.18
C GLN A 176 -6.80 45.38 10.37
#